data_AF-A0A0J6BHM5-F1
#
_entry.id   AF-A0A0J6BHM5-F1
#
_cell.length_a   1.000
_cell.length_b   1.000
_cell.length_c   1.000
_cell.angle_alpha   90.00
_cell.angle_beta   90.00
_cell.angle_gamma   90.00
#
_symmetry.space_group_name_H-M   'P 1'
#
loop_
_entity.id
_entity.type
_entity.pdbx_description
1 polymer ?
#
loop_
_entity_poly.entity_id
_entity_poly.type
_entity_poly.pdbx_seq_one_letter_code
_entity_poly.pdbx_strand_id
1 'polypeptide(L)' 'MPIRELLEEALKEPEIGLTPRFRWHATPVGIAALWQAGSAPSIPPFEDALKEGLQVGLDLSREEREFHQLSSGLVLLFHS' A
#
# COMPACT_ATOMS: atom_id res chain seq x y z
N MET A 1 3.91 12.56 14.39
CA MET A 1 2.54 12.12 14.08
C MET A 1 2.53 10.60 14.08
N PRO A 2 1.46 9.94 14.54
CA PRO A 2 1.33 8.50 14.44
C PRO A 2 1.21 8.06 12.97
N ILE A 3 1.75 6.89 12.66
CA ILE A 3 1.87 6.38 11.28
C ILE A 3 0.54 6.34 10.53
N ARG A 4 -0.57 6.05 11.23
CA ARG A 4 -1.91 6.02 10.65
C ARG A 4 -2.36 7.37 10.09
N GLU A 5 -2.05 8.46 10.77
CA GLU A 5 -2.40 9.82 10.31
C GLU A 5 -1.58 10.18 9.06
N LEU A 6 -0.26 9.86 9.08
CA LEU A 6 0.62 10.07 7.93
C LEU A 6 0.14 9.29 6.69
N LEU A 7 -0.31 8.05 6.87
CA LEU A 7 -0.86 7.24 5.79
C LEU A 7 -2.19 7.81 5.27
N GLU A 8 -3.14 8.15 6.15
CA GLU A 8 -4.42 8.74 5.73
C GLU A 8 -4.25 10.06 4.96
N GLU A 9 -3.22 10.85 5.28
CA GLU A 9 -2.88 12.04 4.51
C GLU A 9 -2.24 11.70 3.15
N ALA A 10 -1.27 10.79 3.12
CA ALA A 10 -0.61 10.38 1.88
C ALA A 10 -1.56 9.70 0.88
N LEU A 11 -2.59 9.00 1.36
CA LEU A 11 -3.63 8.42 0.51
C LEU A 11 -4.54 9.45 -0.17
N LYS A 12 -4.52 10.72 0.26
CA LYS A 12 -5.21 11.83 -0.41
C LYS A 12 -4.39 12.41 -1.56
N GLU A 13 -3.08 12.15 -1.57
CA GLU A 13 -2.20 12.53 -2.66
C GLU A 13 -2.45 11.64 -3.90
N PRO A 14 -2.14 12.12 -5.11
CA PRO A 14 -2.30 11.33 -6.32
C PRO A 14 -1.51 10.02 -6.23
N GLU A 15 -2.15 8.96 -6.73
CA GLU A 15 -1.52 7.65 -6.83
C GLU A 15 -0.32 7.69 -7.78
N ILE A 16 0.76 7.03 -7.39
CA ILE A 16 1.97 6.86 -8.21
C ILE A 16 1.86 5.66 -9.16
N GLY A 17 0.85 4.81 -8.94
CA GLY A 17 0.59 3.64 -9.75
C GLY A 17 -0.78 3.06 -9.44
N LEU A 18 -1.36 2.38 -10.42
CA LEU A 18 -2.65 1.71 -10.31
C LEU A 18 -2.53 0.31 -10.90
N THR A 19 -2.93 -0.69 -10.12
CA THR A 19 -2.94 -2.09 -10.54
C THR A 19 -4.27 -2.74 -10.16
N PRO A 20 -4.63 -3.93 -10.68
CA PRO A 20 -5.96 -4.51 -10.48
C PRO A 20 -6.42 -4.60 -9.02
N ARG A 21 -5.50 -4.79 -8.07
CA ARG A 21 -5.83 -4.93 -6.65
C ARG A 21 -5.40 -3.78 -5.78
N PHE A 22 -4.45 -2.96 -6.23
CA PHE A 22 -3.86 -1.90 -5.39
C PHE A 22 -3.81 -0.55 -6.09
N ARG A 23 -4.07 0.50 -5.29
CA ARG A 23 -3.62 1.86 -5.57
C ARG A 23 -2.32 2.09 -4.83
N TRP A 24 -1.32 2.60 -5.53
CA TRP A 24 0.02 2.79 -5.01
C TRP A 24 0.22 4.26 -4.68
N HIS A 25 0.64 4.54 -3.46
CA HIS A 25 0.93 5.89 -3.00
C HIS A 25 2.36 5.95 -2.45
N ALA A 26 3.11 6.98 -2.85
CA ALA A 26 4.32 7.35 -2.13
C ALA A 26 3.90 8.03 -0.83
N THR A 27 4.50 7.61 0.28
CA THR A 27 4.24 8.18 1.60
C THR A 27 5.56 8.61 2.26
N PRO A 28 5.53 9.49 3.27
CA PRO A 28 6.73 9.91 3.98
C PRO A 28 7.50 8.76 4.66
N VAL A 29 6.86 7.62 4.88
CA VAL A 29 7.44 6.44 5.54
C VAL A 29 7.82 5.34 4.56
N GLY A 30 7.42 5.42 3.29
CA GLY A 30 7.65 4.36 2.30
C GLY A 30 6.54 4.27 1.26
N ILE A 31 6.28 3.08 0.73
CA ILE A 31 5.26 2.84 -0.29
C ILE A 31 4.01 2.20 0.32
N ALA A 32 2.86 2.83 0.13
CA ALA A 32 1.57 2.30 0.54
C ALA A 32 0.81 1.68 -0.65
N ALA A 33 0.43 0.42 -0.50
CA ALA A 33 -0.47 -0.28 -1.41
C ALA A 33 -1.87 -0.34 -0.77
N LEU A 34 -2.77 0.52 -1.22
CA LEU A 34 -4.16 0.57 -0.78
C LEU A 34 -4.99 -0.45 -1.54
N TRP A 35 -5.63 -1.37 -0.83
CA TRP A 35 -6.52 -2.36 -1.41
C TRP A 35 -7.73 -1.70 -2.09
N GLN A 36 -8.00 -2.10 -3.33
CA GLN A 36 -9.17 -1.65 -4.08
C GLN A 36 -10.00 -2.79 -4.70
N ALA A 37 -9.51 -4.02 -4.69
CA ALA A 37 -10.22 -5.16 -5.27
C ALA A 37 -11.36 -5.65 -4.36
N GLY A 38 -12.47 -4.93 -4.35
CA GLY A 38 -13.69 -5.34 -3.64
C GLY A 38 -13.46 -5.52 -2.13
N SER A 39 -13.96 -6.63 -1.59
CA SER A 39 -13.84 -6.92 -0.15
C SER A 39 -12.38 -7.08 0.28
N ALA A 40 -12.02 -6.46 1.39
CA ALA A 40 -10.70 -6.62 1.98
C ALA A 40 -10.47 -8.12 2.31
N PRO A 41 -9.35 -8.70 1.89
CA PRO A 41 -9.04 -10.09 2.15
C PRO A 41 -8.77 -10.30 3.65
N SER A 42 -9.07 -11.50 4.14
CA SER A 42 -8.85 -11.88 5.54
C SER A 42 -7.37 -11.92 5.93
N ILE A 43 -6.48 -12.10 4.94
CA ILE A 43 -5.03 -12.15 5.11
C ILE A 43 -4.44 -11.01 4.28
N PRO A 44 -3.49 -10.23 4.82
CA PRO A 44 -2.77 -9.20 4.06
C PRO A 44 -2.13 -9.79 2.79
N PRO A 45 -2.55 -9.35 1.58
CA PRO A 45 -2.16 -9.95 0.31
C PRO A 45 -0.77 -9.47 -0.16
N PHE A 46 0.25 -9.63 0.68
CA PHE A 46 1.61 -9.16 0.38
C PHE A 46 2.20 -9.79 -0.88
N GLU A 47 1.95 -11.07 -1.13
CA GLU A 47 2.45 -11.73 -2.35
C GLU A 47 1.87 -11.11 -3.63
N ASP A 48 0.60 -10.71 -3.59
CA ASP A 48 -0.05 -10.04 -4.71
C ASP A 48 0.47 -8.62 -4.87
N ALA A 49 0.69 -7.91 -3.76
CA ALA A 49 1.31 -6.59 -3.77
C ALA A 49 2.74 -6.64 -4.34
N LEU A 50 3.57 -7.63 -3.98
CA LEU A 50 4.90 -7.79 -4.58
C LEU A 50 4.83 -8.02 -6.10
N LYS A 51 3.89 -8.86 -6.56
CA LYS A 51 3.72 -9.13 -8.00
C LYS A 51 3.19 -7.92 -8.77
N GLU A 52 2.26 -7.17 -8.19
CA GLU A 52 1.67 -5.99 -8.81
C GLU A 52 2.60 -4.77 -8.71
N GLY A 53 3.37 -4.63 -7.63
CA GLY A 53 4.37 -3.59 -7.46
C GLY A 53 5.40 -3.60 -8.58
N LEU A 54 5.87 -4.79 -8.98
CA LEU A 54 6.77 -4.94 -10.12
C LEU A 54 6.16 -4.45 -11.44
N GLN A 55 4.84 -4.51 -11.62
CA GLN A 55 4.16 -4.01 -12.83
C GLN A 55 4.17 -2.48 -12.93
N VAL A 56 4.26 -1.80 -11.79
CA VAL A 56 4.39 -0.33 -11.69
C VAL A 56 5.84 0.11 -11.41
N GLY A 57 6.81 -0.80 -11.51
CA GLY A 57 8.23 -0.49 -11.33
C GLY A 57 8.69 -0.37 -9.86
N LEU A 58 7.92 -0.88 -8.91
CA LEU A 58 8.22 -0.89 -7.48
C LEU A 58 8.76 -2.28 -7.08
N ASP A 59 10.07 -2.38 -6.80
CA ASP A 59 10.68 -3.61 -6.27
C ASP A 59 10.67 -3.61 -4.74
N LEU A 60 9.58 -4.11 -4.16
CA LEU A 60 9.34 -4.08 -2.71
C LEU A 60 9.80 -5.37 -2.00
N SER A 61 10.61 -6.18 -2.70
CA SER A 61 10.96 -7.54 -2.28
C SER A 61 11.78 -7.58 -0.99
N ARG A 62 12.57 -6.52 -0.75
CA ARG A 62 13.52 -6.38 0.37
C ARG A 62 13.05 -5.45 1.48
N GLU A 63 11.89 -4.81 1.32
CA GLU A 63 11.35 -3.89 2.32
C GLU A 63 10.69 -4.65 3.47
N GLU A 64 10.69 -4.01 4.64
CA GLU A 64 9.83 -4.38 5.76
C GLU A 64 8.37 -4.19 5.38
N ARG A 65 7.50 -5.04 5.94
CA ARG A 65 6.10 -5.16 5.49
C ARG A 65 5.19 -5.06 6.69
N GLU A 66 4.39 -4.01 6.71
CA GLU A 66 3.36 -3.80 7.72
C GLU A 66 2.00 -3.65 7.05
N PHE A 67 0.94 -3.87 7.81
CA PHE A 67 -0.42 -3.61 7.32
C PHE A 67 -1.18 -2.75 8.32
N HIS A 68 -1.98 -1.86 7.79
CA HIS A 68 -2.81 -0.96 8.56
C HIS A 68 -4.24 -0.96 8.03
N GLN A 69 -5.18 -1.19 8.93
CA GLN A 69 -6.60 -0.97 8.65
C GLN A 69 -6.89 0.51 8.91
N LEU A 70 -7.14 1.26 7.84
CA LEU A 70 -7.50 2.68 7.87
C LEU A 70 -8.96 2.88 7.47
N SER A 71 -9.46 4.10 7.62
CA SER A 71 -10.80 4.49 7.15
C SER A 71 -10.94 4.28 5.64
N SER A 72 -9.85 4.55 4.91
CA SER A 72 -9.75 4.41 3.46
C SER A 72 -9.70 2.96 2.97
N GLY A 73 -9.42 1.99 3.85
CA GLY A 73 -9.33 0.57 3.53
C GLY A 73 -8.11 -0.13 4.15
N LEU A 74 -7.84 -1.34 3.65
CA LEU A 74 -6.63 -2.08 4.00
C LEU A 74 -5.43 -1.50 3.25
N VAL A 75 -4.39 -1.10 3.96
CA VAL A 75 -3.14 -0.62 3.40
C VAL A 75 -2.02 -1.57 3.76
N LEU A 76 -1.23 -1.94 2.77
CA LEU A 76 0.06 -2.60 2.97
C LEU A 76 1.15 -1.54 2.84
N LEU A 77 1.96 -1.39 3.88
CA LEU A 77 3.08 -0.47 3.90
C LEU A 77 4.37 -1.25 3.70
N PHE A 78 5.19 -0.75 2.79
CA PHE A 78 6.55 -1.20 2.53
C PHE A 78 7.51 -0.08 2.88
N HIS A 79 8.46 -0.35 3.77
CA HIS A 79 9.44 0.65 4.23
C HIS A 79 10.81 0.03 4.54
N SER A 80 11.84 0.87 4.65
CA SER A 80 13.24 0.50 4.90
C SER A 80 13.77 1.11 6.19
#